data_AF-A0A7C3GS49-F1
#
_entry.id   AF-A0A7C3GS49-F1
#
_cell.length_a   1.000
_cell.length_b   1.000
_cell.length_c   1.000
_cell.angle_alpha   90.00
_cell.angle_beta   90.00
_cell.angle_gamma   90.00
#
_symmetry.space_group_name_H-M   'P 1'
#
loop_
_entity.id
_entity.type
_entity.pdbx_description
1 polymer ?
#
loop_
_entity_poly.entity_id
_entity_poly.type
_entity_poly.pdbx_seq_one_letter_code
_entity_poly.pdbx_strand_id
1 'polypeptide(L)'
;MNNAGKPQPEFPGSDAPTVRRQATPAPLDLEVAKLTDVGRVRSHNEDYVDYFDPPDPVQKARKGAIYIVADGMGGHQAGEVASRGAVKVVIDRYYGDTKHDVGTSLVQAVRAANHQIYTQA
;
A
#
# COMPACT_ATOMS: atom_id res chain seq x y z
N MET A 1 -31.41 -41.80 47.77
CA MET A 1 -30.17 -41.89 48.58
C MET A 1 -29.04 -41.68 47.61
N ASN A 2 -28.51 -40.46 47.60
CA ASN A 2 -28.01 -39.82 46.41
C ASN A 2 -26.49 -39.90 46.32
N ASN A 3 -26.06 -40.01 45.08
CA ASN A 3 -24.74 -40.35 44.55
C ASN A 3 -23.68 -39.27 44.90
N ALA A 4 -22.51 -39.71 45.36
CA ALA A 4 -21.37 -38.84 45.68
C ALA A 4 -20.63 -38.41 44.40
N GLY A 5 -20.91 -37.20 43.93
CA GLY A 5 -20.16 -36.56 42.83
C GLY A 5 -18.82 -36.02 43.33
N LYS A 6 -17.73 -36.33 42.62
CA LYS A 6 -16.38 -35.78 42.87
C LYS A 6 -16.36 -34.25 42.66
N PRO A 7 -15.52 -33.48 43.39
CA PRO A 7 -15.36 -32.05 43.14
C PRO A 7 -14.57 -31.82 41.84
N GLN A 8 -15.01 -30.84 41.04
CA GLN A 8 -14.27 -30.31 39.89
C GLN A 8 -13.21 -29.31 40.36
N PRO A 9 -12.09 -29.13 39.64
CA PRO A 9 -11.11 -28.10 39.97
C PRO A 9 -11.65 -26.71 39.58
N GLU A 10 -11.63 -25.79 40.54
CA GLU A 10 -11.94 -24.38 40.34
C GLU A 10 -10.72 -23.68 39.73
N PHE A 11 -10.85 -23.17 38.50
CA PHE A 11 -9.83 -22.29 37.90
C PHE A 11 -10.12 -20.84 38.30
N PRO A 12 -9.19 -20.12 38.96
CA PRO A 12 -9.41 -18.71 39.24
C PRO A 12 -9.42 -17.92 37.92
N GLY A 13 -10.52 -17.20 37.70
CA GLY A 13 -10.70 -16.33 36.54
C GLY A 13 -9.63 -15.25 36.48
N SER A 14 -8.89 -15.21 35.38
CA SER A 14 -7.93 -14.16 35.05
C SER A 14 -8.63 -13.04 34.27
N ASP A 15 -9.48 -12.27 34.94
CA ASP A 15 -10.04 -11.05 34.37
C ASP A 15 -9.07 -9.87 34.61
N ALA A 16 -8.14 -9.72 33.68
CA ALA A 16 -7.51 -8.44 33.40
C ALA A 16 -7.38 -8.29 31.88
N PRO A 17 -8.00 -7.27 31.26
CA PRO A 17 -7.76 -7.00 29.85
C PRO A 17 -6.28 -6.68 29.71
N THR A 18 -5.54 -7.56 29.03
CA THR A 18 -4.18 -7.25 28.61
C THR A 18 -4.30 -6.17 27.55
N VAL A 19 -4.28 -4.90 27.97
CA VAL A 19 -4.14 -3.76 27.08
C VAL A 19 -2.85 -4.00 26.32
N ARG A 20 -2.96 -4.47 25.06
CA ARG A 20 -1.82 -4.49 24.14
C ARG A 20 -1.36 -3.04 24.07
N ARG A 21 -0.25 -2.74 24.74
CA ARG A 21 0.46 -1.48 24.58
C ARG A 21 0.76 -1.40 23.08
N GLN A 22 0.01 -0.57 22.35
CA GLN A 22 0.34 -0.26 20.98
C GLN A 22 1.68 0.47 21.05
N ALA A 23 2.77 -0.26 20.84
CA ALA A 23 4.06 0.36 20.63
C ALA A 23 3.90 1.22 19.39
N THR A 24 4.05 2.53 19.52
CA THR A 24 4.24 3.40 18.36
C THR A 24 5.44 2.82 17.61
N PRO A 25 5.28 2.30 16.38
CA PRO A 25 6.42 1.75 15.68
C PRO A 25 7.44 2.87 15.52
N ALA A 26 8.70 2.58 15.88
CA ALA A 26 9.78 3.52 15.63
C ALA A 26 9.77 3.90 14.14
N PRO A 27 10.17 5.14 13.79
CA PRO A 27 10.22 5.55 12.39
C PRO A 27 11.05 4.55 11.60
N LEU A 28 10.46 3.99 10.55
CA LEU A 28 11.15 3.11 9.62
C LEU A 28 11.96 3.99 8.67
N ASP A 29 13.28 3.95 8.82
CA ASP A 29 14.18 4.57 7.84
C ASP A 29 14.44 3.55 6.72
N LEU A 30 14.11 3.92 5.50
CA LEU A 30 14.19 3.06 4.32
C LEU A 30 15.15 3.66 3.31
N GLU A 31 16.20 2.91 2.99
CA GLU A 31 16.99 3.15 1.79
C GLU A 31 16.28 2.51 0.59
N VAL A 32 16.03 3.30 -0.45
CA VAL A 32 15.15 2.89 -1.57
C VAL A 32 15.91 3.06 -2.87
N ALA A 33 15.89 2.03 -3.70
CA ALA A 33 16.39 2.05 -5.06
C ALA A 33 15.35 1.49 -6.03
N LYS A 34 15.42 1.88 -7.29
CA LYS A 34 14.57 1.33 -8.36
C LYS A 34 15.43 0.87 -9.54
N LEU A 35 15.08 -0.29 -10.08
CA LEU A 35 15.72 -0.90 -11.24
C LEU A 35 14.66 -1.68 -12.01
N THR A 36 14.74 -1.67 -13.34
CA THR A 36 13.87 -2.46 -14.21
C THR A 36 14.69 -2.97 -15.40
N ASP A 37 14.26 -4.08 -16.00
CA ASP A 37 14.94 -4.74 -17.13
C ASP A 37 13.90 -5.26 -18.12
N VAL A 38 14.20 -5.17 -19.42
CA VAL A 38 13.30 -5.64 -20.49
C VAL A 38 13.16 -7.17 -20.53
N GLY A 39 14.12 -7.88 -19.94
CA GLY A 39 14.23 -9.33 -20.00
C GLY A 39 14.80 -9.83 -21.32
N ARG A 40 14.66 -11.14 -21.56
CA ARG A 40 15.36 -11.83 -22.65
C ARG A 40 14.57 -11.94 -23.96
N VAL A 41 13.26 -11.76 -23.90
CA VAL A 41 12.34 -12.10 -25.00
C VAL A 41 11.65 -10.87 -25.59
N ARG A 42 11.29 -9.90 -24.75
CA ARG A 42 10.59 -8.70 -25.20
C ARG A 42 11.58 -7.72 -25.83
N SER A 43 11.10 -6.91 -26.77
CA SER A 43 11.88 -5.82 -27.37
C SER A 43 11.74 -4.50 -26.62
N HIS A 44 10.70 -4.36 -25.80
CA HIS A 44 10.37 -3.15 -25.04
C HIS A 44 9.94 -3.54 -23.63
N ASN A 45 10.26 -2.69 -22.67
CA ASN A 45 9.87 -2.87 -21.29
C ASN A 45 8.57 -2.11 -21.02
N GLU A 46 7.51 -2.83 -20.69
CA GLU A 46 6.22 -2.24 -20.34
C GLU A 46 6.06 -2.08 -18.81
N ASP A 47 7.05 -2.48 -18.01
CA ASP A 47 7.08 -2.28 -16.57
C ASP A 47 7.56 -0.87 -16.23
N TYR A 48 6.90 -0.22 -15.27
CA TYR A 48 7.35 1.05 -14.71
C TYR A 48 7.33 1.00 -13.17
N VAL A 49 8.41 1.47 -12.56
CA VAL A 49 8.58 1.54 -11.11
C VAL A 49 8.94 2.97 -10.70
N ASP A 50 8.30 3.45 -9.64
CA ASP A 50 8.65 4.72 -9.03
C ASP A 50 8.25 4.73 -7.55
N TYR A 51 8.73 5.73 -6.84
CA TYR A 51 8.37 5.94 -5.45
C TYR A 51 8.36 7.42 -5.11
N PHE A 52 7.67 7.77 -4.03
CA PHE A 52 7.73 9.08 -3.43
C PHE A 52 7.78 8.93 -1.92
N ASP A 53 8.87 9.41 -1.33
CA ASP A 53 9.04 9.54 0.12
C ASP A 53 8.99 11.03 0.48
N PRO A 54 7.90 11.51 1.13
CA PRO A 54 7.76 12.92 1.43
C PRO A 54 8.90 13.44 2.33
N PRO A 55 9.62 14.52 1.93
CA PRO A 55 10.65 15.10 2.76
C PRO A 55 10.07 15.86 3.97
N ASP A 56 8.80 16.27 3.90
CA ASP A 56 8.08 16.86 5.02
C ASP A 56 7.61 15.76 5.99
N PRO A 57 8.11 15.75 7.26
CA PRO A 57 7.70 14.76 8.25
C PRO A 57 6.20 14.78 8.55
N VAL A 58 5.53 15.93 8.41
CA VAL A 58 4.08 16.04 8.65
C VAL A 58 3.30 15.34 7.55
N GLN A 59 3.63 15.62 6.28
CA GLN A 59 3.06 14.89 5.15
C GLN A 59 3.37 13.39 5.22
N LYS A 60 4.61 13.01 5.55
CA LYS A 60 5.02 11.60 5.72
C LYS A 60 4.26 10.92 6.85
N ALA A 61 4.04 11.57 7.99
CA ALA A 61 3.23 11.02 9.07
C ALA A 61 1.74 10.85 8.70
N ARG A 62 1.20 11.76 7.87
CA ARG A 62 -0.21 11.72 7.44
C ARG A 62 -0.48 10.72 6.33
N LYS A 63 0.45 10.57 5.39
CA LYS A 63 0.25 9.85 4.12
C LYS A 63 1.24 8.73 3.88
N GLY A 64 2.30 8.61 4.69
CA GLY A 64 3.38 7.66 4.45
C GLY A 64 4.15 7.96 3.15
N ALA A 65 5.03 7.04 2.80
CA ALA A 65 5.69 6.97 1.51
C ALA A 65 4.92 6.02 0.57
N ILE A 66 4.94 6.29 -0.73
CA ILE A 66 4.42 5.40 -1.78
C ILE A 66 5.58 4.72 -2.50
N TYR A 67 5.45 3.42 -2.71
CA TYR A 67 6.30 2.61 -3.57
C TYR A 67 5.39 1.85 -4.52
N ILE A 68 5.59 1.98 -5.83
CA ILE A 68 4.65 1.43 -6.81
C ILE A 68 5.38 0.82 -8.00
N VAL A 69 4.87 -0.32 -8.43
CA VAL A 69 5.25 -1.01 -9.67
C VAL A 69 3.96 -1.20 -10.47
N ALA A 70 4.04 -0.96 -11.78
CA ALA A 70 2.96 -1.22 -12.72
C ALA A 70 3.51 -2.01 -13.91
N ASP A 71 2.86 -3.13 -14.24
CA ASP A 71 3.08 -3.93 -15.45
C ASP A 71 2.07 -3.46 -16.52
N GLY A 72 2.59 -2.89 -17.60
CA GLY A 72 1.79 -2.38 -18.71
C GLY A 72 1.42 -3.49 -19.67
N MET A 73 0.15 -3.56 -20.03
CA MET A 73 -0.33 -4.48 -21.07
C MET A 73 -0.89 -3.66 -22.24
N GLY A 74 -0.36 -3.83 -23.44
CA GLY A 74 -0.87 -3.12 -24.62
C GLY A 74 -0.13 -3.44 -25.92
N GLY A 75 1.10 -3.94 -25.83
CA GLY A 75 1.95 -4.19 -26.98
C GLY A 75 2.65 -2.92 -27.43
N HIS A 76 3.97 -2.99 -27.59
CA HIS A 76 4.83 -1.86 -27.99
C HIS A 76 4.73 -0.68 -27.02
N GLN A 77 4.42 0.53 -27.51
CA GLN A 77 4.44 1.78 -26.75
C GLN A 77 3.19 1.97 -25.87
N ALA A 78 2.10 1.26 -26.15
CA ALA A 78 0.85 1.42 -25.42
C ALA A 78 0.98 0.94 -23.96
N GLY A 79 1.65 -0.19 -23.73
CA GLY A 79 1.89 -0.71 -22.37
C GLY A 79 2.83 0.19 -21.57
N GLU A 80 3.94 0.65 -22.17
CA GLU A 80 4.89 1.57 -21.53
C GLU A 80 4.22 2.90 -21.12
N VAL A 81 3.42 3.49 -22.01
CA VAL A 81 2.68 4.73 -21.71
C VAL A 81 1.65 4.51 -20.62
N ALA A 82 0.93 3.38 -20.64
CA ALA A 82 -0.06 3.04 -19.63
C ALA A 82 0.54 2.84 -18.24
N SER A 83 1.61 2.04 -18.11
CA SER A 83 2.25 1.77 -16.81
C SER A 83 2.87 3.03 -16.20
N ARG A 84 3.58 3.82 -17.02
CA ARG A 84 4.14 5.12 -16.58
C ARG A 84 3.04 6.10 -16.19
N GLY A 85 1.96 6.17 -16.96
CA GLY A 85 0.80 7.00 -16.67
C GLY A 85 0.13 6.61 -15.35
N ALA A 86 -0.08 5.31 -15.13
CA ALA A 86 -0.67 4.79 -13.90
C ALA A 86 0.12 5.23 -12.67
N VAL A 87 1.43 5.00 -12.68
CA VAL A 87 2.31 5.34 -11.54
C VAL A 87 2.30 6.84 -11.24
N LYS A 88 2.47 7.69 -12.28
CA LYS A 88 2.49 9.14 -12.09
C LYS A 88 1.18 9.67 -11.53
N VAL A 89 0.05 9.27 -12.13
CA VAL A 89 -1.27 9.75 -11.70
C VAL A 89 -1.59 9.28 -10.29
N VAL A 90 -1.22 8.04 -9.92
CA VAL A 90 -1.42 7.56 -8.55
C VAL A 90 -0.66 8.43 -7.55
N ILE A 91 0.63 8.69 -7.76
CA ILE A 91 1.43 9.51 -6.85
C ILE A 91 0.85 10.93 -6.75
N ASP A 92 0.59 11.58 -7.89
CA ASP A 92 0.11 12.95 -7.94
C ASP A 92 -1.26 13.11 -7.26
N ARG A 93 -2.21 12.20 -7.55
CA ARG A 93 -3.57 12.26 -6.98
C ARG A 93 -3.57 11.90 -5.51
N TYR A 94 -2.74 10.95 -5.08
CA TYR A 94 -2.65 10.55 -3.69
C TYR A 94 -2.16 11.68 -2.79
N TYR A 95 -1.06 12.34 -3.17
CA TYR A 95 -0.50 13.44 -2.37
C TYR A 95 -1.25 14.76 -2.57
N GLY A 96 -1.96 14.93 -3.68
CA GLY A 96 -2.91 16.03 -3.90
C GLY A 96 -4.19 15.92 -3.06
N ASP A 97 -4.54 14.72 -2.58
CA ASP A 97 -5.70 14.51 -1.71
C ASP A 97 -5.37 14.87 -0.26
N THR A 98 -5.80 16.05 0.17
CA THR A 98 -5.60 16.52 1.54
C THR A 98 -6.76 16.16 2.48
N LYS A 99 -7.85 15.60 1.95
CA LYS A 99 -9.15 15.48 2.65
C LYS A 99 -9.40 14.10 3.23
N HIS A 100 -8.87 13.06 2.59
CA HIS A 100 -9.17 11.68 2.98
C HIS A 100 -8.01 10.98 3.70
N ASP A 101 -8.34 9.89 4.38
CA ASP A 101 -7.35 8.95 4.93
C ASP A 101 -6.54 8.26 3.82
N VAL A 102 -5.47 7.58 4.23
CA VAL A 102 -4.56 6.84 3.34
C VAL A 102 -5.32 5.88 2.41
N GLY A 103 -6.19 5.03 2.95
CA GLY A 103 -6.89 4.00 2.18
C GLY A 103 -7.82 4.60 1.14
N THR A 104 -8.64 5.57 1.56
CA THR A 104 -9.54 6.27 0.64
C THR A 104 -8.79 7.04 -0.44
N SER A 105 -7.71 7.75 -0.07
CA SER A 105 -6.90 8.52 -1.04
C SER A 105 -6.27 7.61 -2.08
N LEU A 106 -5.77 6.44 -1.68
CA LEU A 106 -5.16 5.47 -2.58
C LEU A 106 -6.18 4.91 -3.56
N VAL A 107 -7.37 4.52 -3.09
CA VAL A 107 -8.46 4.04 -3.95
C VAL A 107 -8.86 5.10 -4.97
N GLN A 108 -9.01 6.36 -4.55
CA GLN A 108 -9.35 7.46 -5.46
C GLN A 108 -8.25 7.73 -6.48
N ALA A 109 -6.98 7.68 -6.05
CA ALA A 109 -5.84 7.88 -6.93
C ALA A 109 -5.75 6.79 -8.02
N VAL A 110 -5.94 5.51 -7.65
CA VAL A 110 -5.98 4.39 -8.61
C VAL A 110 -7.15 4.52 -9.58
N ARG A 111 -8.34 4.92 -9.09
CA ARG A 111 -9.52 5.16 -9.96
C ARG A 111 -9.28 6.31 -10.94
N ALA A 112 -8.65 7.40 -10.48
CA ALA A 112 -8.30 8.52 -11.33
C ALA A 112 -7.28 8.12 -12.41
N ALA A 113 -6.28 7.30 -12.05
CA ALA A 113 -5.34 6.74 -13.00
C ALA A 113 -6.04 5.88 -14.07
N ASN A 114 -6.92 4.96 -13.65
CA ASN A 114 -7.72 4.16 -14.58
C ASN A 114 -8.55 5.01 -15.53
N HIS A 115 -9.27 6.01 -15.00
CA HIS A 115 -10.08 6.91 -15.84
C HIS A 115 -9.21 7.67 -16.85
N GLN A 116 -8.08 8.22 -16.42
CA GLN A 116 -7.18 8.97 -17.29
C GLN A 116 -6.61 8.09 -18.42
N ILE A 117 -6.13 6.89 -18.10
CA ILE A 117 -5.59 5.95 -19.09
C ILE A 117 -6.67 5.54 -20.08
N TYR A 118 -7.87 5.22 -19.58
CA TYR A 118 -9.01 4.85 -20.43
C TYR A 118 -9.40 5.96 -21.42
N THR A 119 -9.30 7.24 -21.02
CA THR A 119 -9.59 8.37 -21.91
C THR A 119 -8.49 8.71 -22.91
N GLN A 120 -7.27 8.19 -22.72
CA GLN A 120 -6.12 8.41 -23.59
C GLN A 120 -5.91 7.28 -24.61
N ALA A 121 -6.63 6.16 -24.44
CA ALA A 121 -6.67 5.02 -25.35
C ALA A 121 -7.77 5.17 -26.41
#